data_AF-A0A9P4T4C6-F1
#
_entry.id   AF-A0A9P4T4C6-F1
#
_cell.length_a   1.000
_cell.length_b   1.000
_cell.length_c   1.000
_cell.angle_alpha   90.00
_cell.angle_beta   90.00
_cell.angle_gamma   90.00
#
_symmetry.space_group_name_H-M   'P 1'
#
loop_
_entity.id
_entity.type
_entity.pdbx_description
1 polymer ?
#
loop_
_entity_poly.entity_id
_entity_poly.type
_entity_poly.pdbx_seq_one_letter_code
_entity_poly.pdbx_strand_id
1 'polypeptide(L)'
;MNYHMRASAYTVSKGLPYVIGETNSIACQGLAGVSDVFGAAVWSVDYALYSASLNISNIYWHMGVGYRYSAWQAIQNGTTLPGPRPLYYGNWLVATALGDSEAQVVPIVNTTSLAGYAVYSSRRHGSELKSIVLVNMDVFNATSTPEAQRPSVEFTVPQELWSKNCKVSVRRLTAAGAEVQEGIAFAGRTIAPDGTIAGRETKESVVSGVVNVKASEVVLLMLD
;
A
#
# COMPACT_ATOMS: atom_id res chain seq x y z
N MET A 1 -13.64 8.55 6.67
CA MET A 1 -12.49 9.25 7.27
C MET A 1 -12.76 10.64 7.86
N ASN A 2 -13.86 11.33 7.52
CA ASN A 2 -14.14 12.70 8.01
C ASN A 2 -14.08 12.87 9.54
N TYR A 3 -14.50 11.86 10.31
CA TYR A 3 -14.36 11.87 11.77
C TYR A 3 -12.89 11.96 12.20
N HIS A 4 -12.03 11.07 11.69
CA HIS A 4 -10.60 11.05 12.00
C HIS A 4 -9.88 12.32 11.57
N MET A 5 -10.24 12.90 10.43
CA MET A 5 -9.70 14.19 9.98
C MET A 5 -9.93 15.29 11.03
N ARG A 6 -11.18 15.45 11.51
CA ARG A 6 -11.52 16.48 12.50
C ARG A 6 -10.89 16.19 13.86
N ALA A 7 -10.92 14.94 14.29
CA ALA A 7 -10.32 14.52 15.56
C ALA A 7 -8.81 14.75 15.57
N SER A 8 -8.12 14.32 14.52
CA SER A 8 -6.68 14.52 14.34
C SER A 8 -6.30 16.01 14.34
N ALA A 9 -6.99 16.82 13.52
CA ALA A 9 -6.74 18.27 13.48
C ALA A 9 -6.92 18.92 14.86
N TYR A 10 -7.95 18.51 15.62
CA TYR A 10 -8.17 19.02 16.96
C TYR A 10 -7.06 18.62 17.94
N THR A 11 -6.71 17.33 18.03
CA THR A 11 -5.69 16.89 19.01
C THR A 11 -4.31 17.46 18.68
N VAL A 12 -3.94 17.50 17.39
CA VAL A 12 -2.66 18.08 16.93
C VAL A 12 -2.61 19.57 17.26
N SER A 13 -3.71 20.32 17.15
CA SER A 13 -3.76 21.73 17.59
C SER A 13 -3.52 21.93 19.09
N LYS A 14 -3.63 20.86 19.88
CA LYS A 14 -3.33 20.82 21.32
C LYS A 14 -1.96 20.23 21.62
N GLY A 15 -1.15 19.93 20.60
CA GLY A 15 0.15 19.28 20.75
C GLY A 15 0.07 17.80 21.12
N LEU A 16 -1.08 17.15 20.86
CA LEU A 16 -1.29 15.73 21.16
C LEU A 16 -1.40 14.90 19.86
N PRO A 17 -0.66 13.80 19.73
CA PRO A 17 -0.76 12.92 18.57
C PRO A 17 -2.14 12.26 18.51
N TYR A 18 -2.63 12.01 17.30
CA TYR A 18 -3.84 11.23 17.07
C TYR A 18 -3.49 9.84 16.55
N VAL A 19 -4.08 8.82 17.17
CA VAL A 19 -3.81 7.42 16.86
C VAL A 19 -5.13 6.70 16.61
N ILE A 20 -5.18 5.91 15.54
CA ILE A 20 -6.26 4.93 15.34
C ILE A 20 -5.81 3.64 16.03
N GLY A 21 -6.24 3.45 17.28
CA GLY A 21 -5.82 2.34 18.14
C GLY A 21 -6.32 0.96 17.71
N GLU A 22 -7.33 0.90 16.85
CA GLU A 22 -7.81 -0.33 16.25
C GLU A 22 -8.48 -0.02 14.90
N THR A 23 -8.09 -0.72 13.84
CA THR A 23 -8.74 -0.63 12.53
C THR A 23 -8.55 -1.90 11.71
N ASN A 24 -9.48 -2.15 10.77
CA ASN A 24 -9.29 -3.09 9.67
C ASN A 24 -10.35 -2.89 8.56
N SER A 25 -10.37 -3.78 7.56
CA SER A 25 -11.26 -3.72 6.39
C SER A 25 -12.76 -3.78 6.75
N ILE A 26 -13.19 -4.85 7.41
CA ILE A 26 -14.59 -5.11 7.81
C ILE A 26 -14.60 -5.61 9.26
N ALA A 27 -15.54 -5.11 10.07
CA ALA A 27 -15.70 -5.50 11.46
C ALA A 27 -16.01 -7.00 11.65
N CYS A 28 -16.08 -7.46 12.91
CA CYS A 28 -16.42 -8.85 13.26
C CYS A 28 -15.49 -9.89 12.58
N GLN A 29 -14.18 -9.65 12.63
CA GLN A 29 -13.14 -10.55 12.10
C GLN A 29 -13.05 -10.60 10.57
N GLY A 30 -13.73 -9.69 9.87
CA GLY A 30 -13.68 -9.53 8.43
C GLY A 30 -14.61 -10.48 7.67
N LEU A 31 -14.71 -10.25 6.36
CA LEU A 31 -15.55 -11.01 5.43
C LEU A 31 -14.69 -11.86 4.48
N ALA A 32 -15.06 -13.13 4.29
CA ALA A 32 -14.32 -14.03 3.41
C ALA A 32 -14.50 -13.59 1.95
N GLY A 33 -13.44 -13.68 1.15
CA GLY A 33 -13.42 -13.21 -0.23
C GLY A 33 -13.32 -11.68 -0.36
N VAL A 34 -13.19 -10.95 0.74
CA VAL A 34 -13.06 -9.48 0.75
C VAL A 34 -11.93 -9.00 1.64
N SER A 35 -11.85 -9.53 2.87
CA SER A 35 -10.83 -9.12 3.85
C SER A 35 -9.56 -9.96 3.79
N ASP A 36 -9.66 -11.16 3.22
CA ASP A 36 -8.59 -12.16 3.11
C ASP A 36 -8.12 -12.35 1.66
N VAL A 37 -8.25 -11.30 0.83
CA VAL A 37 -7.87 -11.30 -0.59
C VAL A 37 -6.96 -10.13 -0.92
N PHE A 38 -6.30 -10.16 -2.08
CA PHE A 38 -5.35 -9.14 -2.52
C PHE A 38 -5.96 -7.72 -2.58
N GLY A 39 -7.25 -7.60 -2.88
CA GLY A 39 -7.97 -6.33 -2.83
C GLY A 39 -7.86 -5.64 -1.46
N ALA A 40 -7.80 -6.40 -0.35
CA ALA A 40 -7.56 -5.85 0.99
C ALA A 40 -6.15 -5.28 1.15
N ALA A 41 -5.15 -5.83 0.45
CA ALA A 41 -3.78 -5.30 0.44
C ALA A 41 -3.71 -3.96 -0.33
N VAL A 42 -4.40 -3.86 -1.47
CA VAL A 42 -4.48 -2.62 -2.25
C VAL A 42 -5.20 -1.53 -1.44
N TRP A 43 -6.34 -1.89 -0.84
CA TRP A 43 -7.09 -1.00 0.06
C TRP A 43 -6.27 -0.54 1.27
N SER A 44 -5.49 -1.43 1.90
CA SER A 44 -4.76 -1.07 3.11
C SER A 44 -3.65 -0.05 2.85
N VAL A 45 -3.04 -0.06 1.65
CA VAL A 45 -2.08 0.97 1.24
C VAL A 45 -2.74 2.34 1.20
N ASP A 46 -3.86 2.46 0.49
CA ASP A 46 -4.62 3.72 0.40
C ASP A 46 -5.05 4.20 1.80
N TYR A 47 -5.66 3.31 2.58
CA TYR A 47 -6.10 3.60 3.93
C TYR A 47 -4.98 4.14 4.82
N ALA A 48 -3.80 3.51 4.79
CA ALA A 48 -2.67 3.89 5.62
C ALA A 48 -2.06 5.23 5.20
N LEU A 49 -1.82 5.43 3.90
CA LEU A 49 -1.23 6.67 3.39
C LEU A 49 -2.19 7.85 3.48
N TYR A 50 -3.48 7.62 3.24
CA TYR A 50 -4.49 8.63 3.49
C TYR A 50 -4.55 9.01 4.97
N SER A 51 -4.51 8.03 5.88
CA SER A 51 -4.46 8.30 7.32
C SER A 51 -3.23 9.14 7.70
N ALA A 52 -2.05 8.79 7.18
CA ALA A 52 -0.83 9.56 7.40
C ALA A 52 -0.96 11.02 6.90
N SER A 53 -1.61 11.24 5.75
CA SER A 53 -1.86 12.59 5.23
C SER A 53 -2.76 13.47 6.11
N LEU A 54 -3.50 12.86 7.04
CA LEU A 54 -4.37 13.56 7.99
C LEU A 54 -3.69 13.82 9.34
N ASN A 55 -2.34 13.74 9.41
CA ASN A 55 -1.56 13.85 10.65
C ASN A 55 -1.90 12.77 11.70
N ILE A 56 -2.41 11.62 11.27
CA ILE A 56 -2.59 10.46 12.15
C ILE A 56 -1.22 9.81 12.33
N SER A 57 -0.72 9.81 13.56
CA SER A 57 0.64 9.38 13.87
C SER A 57 0.80 7.87 13.72
N ASN A 58 -0.22 7.09 14.09
CA ASN A 58 -0.19 5.63 14.02
C ASN A 58 -1.57 5.06 13.74
N ILE A 59 -1.57 3.94 13.02
CA ILE A 59 -2.72 3.04 12.92
C ILE A 59 -2.31 1.66 13.45
N TYR A 60 -3.24 0.99 14.12
CA TYR A 60 -3.02 -0.35 14.65
C TYR A 60 -4.01 -1.31 13.98
N TRP A 61 -3.48 -2.16 13.09
CA TRP A 61 -4.26 -3.19 12.43
C TRP A 61 -4.72 -4.23 13.46
N HIS A 62 -6.03 -4.39 13.60
CA HIS A 62 -6.56 -5.43 14.48
C HIS A 62 -6.25 -6.80 13.89
N MET A 63 -5.74 -7.71 14.71
CA MET A 63 -5.35 -9.05 14.29
C MET A 63 -5.81 -10.07 15.33
N GLY A 64 -5.99 -11.31 14.86
CA GLY A 64 -6.31 -12.44 15.71
C GLY A 64 -6.19 -13.75 14.93
N VAL A 65 -6.15 -14.86 15.66
CA VAL A 65 -6.06 -16.20 15.07
C VAL A 65 -7.34 -16.46 14.25
N GLY A 66 -7.18 -16.70 12.95
CA GLY A 66 -8.32 -17.00 12.07
C GLY A 66 -9.09 -15.82 11.53
N TYR A 67 -8.73 -14.59 11.91
CA TYR A 67 -9.45 -13.42 11.41
C TYR A 67 -9.09 -13.19 9.95
N ARG A 68 -10.11 -12.89 9.14
CA ARG A 68 -9.97 -12.76 7.68
C ARG A 68 -9.05 -11.60 7.31
N TYR A 69 -9.11 -10.55 8.09
CA TYR A 69 -8.34 -9.34 7.87
C TYR A 69 -6.95 -9.32 8.54
N SER A 70 -6.56 -10.39 9.23
CA SER A 70 -5.26 -10.41 9.92
C SER A 70 -4.15 -10.22 8.89
N ALA A 71 -3.13 -9.40 9.19
CA ALA A 71 -1.94 -9.32 8.37
C ALA A 71 -1.09 -10.59 8.46
N TRP A 72 -1.14 -11.29 9.59
CA TRP A 72 -0.36 -12.50 9.82
C TRP A 72 -1.19 -13.56 10.54
N GLN A 73 -1.10 -14.81 10.08
CA GLN A 73 -1.63 -15.97 10.80
C GLN A 73 -0.50 -16.55 11.65
N ALA A 74 -0.57 -16.38 12.97
CA ALA A 74 0.51 -16.80 13.87
C ALA A 74 0.65 -18.32 14.02
N ILE A 75 -0.48 -19.05 14.01
CA ILE A 75 -0.56 -20.50 14.21
C ILE A 75 -1.56 -21.12 13.24
N GLN A 76 -1.53 -22.44 13.07
CA GLN A 76 -2.52 -23.16 12.25
C GLN A 76 -3.94 -22.85 12.74
N ASN A 77 -4.86 -22.57 11.83
CA ASN A 77 -6.29 -22.50 12.13
C ASN A 77 -7.12 -23.17 11.01
N GLY A 78 -7.66 -24.35 11.27
CA GLY A 78 -8.36 -25.14 10.25
C GLY A 78 -7.43 -25.42 9.07
N THR A 79 -7.81 -24.98 7.88
CA THR A 79 -7.00 -25.08 6.65
C THR A 79 -6.04 -23.90 6.43
N THR A 80 -6.15 -22.82 7.23
CA THR A 80 -5.27 -21.66 7.11
C THR A 80 -3.93 -21.94 7.78
N LEU A 81 -2.86 -21.95 6.99
CA LEU A 81 -1.48 -22.13 7.46
C LEU A 81 -0.95 -20.87 8.17
N PRO A 82 0.04 -21.02 9.09
CA PRO A 82 0.80 -19.88 9.56
C PRO A 82 1.48 -19.13 8.42
N GLY A 83 1.60 -17.81 8.53
CA GLY A 83 2.32 -17.00 7.57
C GLY A 83 1.65 -15.67 7.21
N PRO A 84 2.17 -15.01 6.17
CA PRO A 84 1.67 -13.73 5.71
C PRO A 84 0.28 -13.90 5.10
N ARG A 85 -0.56 -12.90 5.32
CA ARG A 85 -1.89 -12.75 4.73
C ARG A 85 -1.87 -11.57 3.76
N PRO A 86 -2.86 -11.42 2.88
CA PRO A 86 -2.85 -10.34 1.88
C PRO A 86 -2.54 -8.95 2.44
N LEU A 87 -3.17 -8.56 3.56
CA LEU A 87 -2.96 -7.24 4.18
C LEU A 87 -1.49 -6.98 4.58
N TYR A 88 -0.69 -8.02 4.86
CA TYR A 88 0.75 -7.90 5.13
C TYR A 88 1.50 -7.22 3.99
N TYR A 89 1.16 -7.56 2.75
CA TYR A 89 1.87 -7.05 1.58
C TYR A 89 1.62 -5.56 1.37
N GLY A 90 0.41 -5.08 1.69
CA GLY A 90 0.12 -3.64 1.74
C GLY A 90 0.96 -2.93 2.81
N ASN A 91 1.05 -3.51 4.01
CA ASN A 91 1.89 -2.98 5.09
C ASN A 91 3.38 -2.97 4.72
N TRP A 92 3.86 -4.00 4.03
CA TRP A 92 5.25 -4.07 3.57
C TRP A 92 5.56 -2.96 2.56
N LEU A 93 4.66 -2.70 1.61
CA LEU A 93 4.81 -1.58 0.68
C LEU A 93 4.80 -0.24 1.41
N VAL A 94 3.85 -0.01 2.33
CA VAL A 94 3.76 1.24 3.10
C VAL A 94 5.02 1.47 3.93
N ALA A 95 5.52 0.44 4.63
CA ALA A 95 6.78 0.53 5.37
C ALA A 95 7.96 0.89 4.45
N THR A 96 8.01 0.29 3.25
CA THR A 96 9.05 0.60 2.26
C THR A 96 8.94 2.03 1.73
N ALA A 97 7.71 2.54 1.55
CA ALA A 97 7.46 3.89 1.04
C ALA A 97 7.81 4.98 2.04
N LEU A 98 7.49 4.77 3.34
CA LEU A 98 7.75 5.71 4.43
C LEU A 98 9.24 5.73 4.84
N GLY A 99 9.90 4.56 4.84
CA GLY A 99 11.30 4.42 5.24
C GLY A 99 11.54 4.74 6.72
N ASP A 100 12.81 4.97 7.08
CA ASP A 100 13.27 5.13 8.47
C ASP A 100 13.17 6.57 9.02
N SER A 101 12.54 7.50 8.30
CA SER A 101 12.50 8.92 8.66
C SER A 101 11.11 9.40 9.07
N GLU A 102 11.06 10.50 9.80
CA GLU A 102 9.86 11.33 9.95
C GLU A 102 9.35 11.74 8.55
N ALA A 103 8.33 11.02 8.09
CA ALA A 103 7.79 11.13 6.74
C ALA A 103 6.52 11.99 6.74
N GLN A 104 6.45 12.94 5.81
CA GLN A 104 5.25 13.69 5.51
C GLN A 104 4.61 13.11 4.24
N VAL A 105 3.35 12.68 4.34
CA VAL A 105 2.59 12.14 3.22
C VAL A 105 1.63 13.21 2.68
N VAL A 106 1.69 13.45 1.38
CA VAL A 106 0.84 14.42 0.67
C VAL A 106 0.05 13.71 -0.41
N PRO A 107 -1.30 13.76 -0.41
CA PRO A 107 -2.10 13.20 -1.49
C PRO A 107 -1.93 14.06 -2.74
N ILE A 108 -1.58 13.44 -3.86
CA ILE A 108 -1.37 14.08 -5.16
C ILE A 108 -2.41 13.65 -6.21
N VAL A 109 -3.08 12.52 -5.98
CA VAL A 109 -4.23 12.04 -6.76
C VAL A 109 -5.27 11.51 -5.80
N ASN A 110 -6.54 11.87 -6.00
CA ASN A 110 -7.66 11.42 -5.20
C ASN A 110 -8.94 11.44 -6.04
N THR A 111 -9.19 10.34 -6.74
CA THR A 111 -10.43 10.13 -7.50
C THR A 111 -11.22 8.98 -6.90
N THR A 112 -12.31 8.56 -7.55
CA THR A 112 -13.14 7.45 -7.07
C THR A 112 -12.38 6.14 -6.94
N SER A 113 -11.47 5.83 -7.87
CA SER A 113 -10.75 4.55 -7.90
C SER A 113 -9.23 4.68 -8.01
N LEU A 114 -8.70 5.91 -8.09
CA LEU A 114 -7.26 6.16 -8.14
C LEU A 114 -6.84 7.03 -6.98
N ALA A 115 -5.74 6.64 -6.34
CA ALA A 115 -5.08 7.46 -5.33
C ALA A 115 -3.59 7.57 -5.62
N GLY A 116 -2.99 8.66 -5.16
CA GLY A 116 -1.57 8.94 -5.34
C GLY A 116 -1.05 9.70 -4.13
N TYR A 117 0.11 9.29 -3.63
CA TYR A 117 0.71 9.85 -2.41
C TYR A 117 2.18 10.14 -2.65
N ALA A 118 2.58 11.39 -2.46
CA ALA A 118 3.99 11.79 -2.40
C ALA A 118 4.47 11.71 -0.96
N VAL A 119 5.59 11.03 -0.73
CA VAL A 119 6.20 10.87 0.60
C VAL A 119 7.48 11.67 0.65
N TYR A 120 7.56 12.60 1.59
CA TYR A 120 8.71 13.46 1.82
C TYR A 120 9.39 13.10 3.13
N SER A 121 10.72 13.06 3.14
CA SER A 121 11.48 13.02 4.41
C SER A 121 11.66 14.44 4.94
N SER A 122 11.39 14.66 6.22
CA SER A 122 11.73 15.91 6.89
C SER A 122 13.23 15.96 7.20
N ARG A 123 13.93 16.98 6.69
CA ARG A 123 15.34 17.28 7.04
C ARG A 123 15.40 18.61 7.78
N ARG A 124 16.46 18.81 8.56
CA ARG A 124 16.73 20.02 9.37
C ARG A 124 16.59 21.35 8.59
N HIS A 125 16.75 21.33 7.27
CA HIS A 125 16.67 22.52 6.39
C HIS A 125 15.76 22.32 5.15
N GLY A 126 14.77 21.43 5.20
CA GLY A 126 13.79 21.30 4.11
C GLY A 126 13.19 19.91 4.00
N SER A 127 12.29 19.73 3.04
CA SER A 127 11.68 18.45 2.69
C SER A 127 12.27 17.91 1.39
N GLU A 128 12.57 16.62 1.33
CA GLU A 128 13.02 15.94 0.11
C GLU A 128 12.00 14.86 -0.26
N LEU A 129 11.55 14.85 -1.52
CA LEU A 129 10.69 13.79 -2.03
C LEU A 129 11.47 12.46 -2.02
N LYS A 130 10.91 11.43 -1.41
CA LYS A 130 11.53 10.10 -1.30
C LYS A 130 10.86 9.08 -2.19
N SER A 131 9.54 9.09 -2.20
CA SER A 131 8.77 8.13 -2.96
C SER A 131 7.43 8.69 -3.39
N ILE A 132 6.87 8.07 -4.43
CA ILE A 132 5.49 8.27 -4.85
C ILE A 132 4.81 6.90 -4.85
N VAL A 133 3.64 6.81 -4.23
CA VAL A 133 2.79 5.62 -4.25
C VAL A 133 1.56 5.91 -5.10
N LEU A 134 1.31 5.08 -6.10
CA LEU A 134 0.15 5.14 -6.97
C LEU A 134 -0.70 3.89 -6.72
N VAL A 135 -1.98 4.08 -6.45
CA VAL A 135 -2.93 3.01 -6.12
C VAL A 135 -4.04 3.03 -7.16
N ASN A 136 -4.26 1.88 -7.82
CA ASN A 136 -5.43 1.67 -8.66
C ASN A 136 -6.36 0.65 -7.99
N MET A 137 -7.47 1.15 -7.48
CA MET A 137 -8.52 0.42 -6.78
C MET A 137 -9.63 -0.08 -7.72
N ASP A 138 -9.54 0.15 -9.04
CA ASP A 138 -10.42 -0.54 -9.98
C ASP A 138 -10.28 -2.05 -9.80
N VAL A 139 -11.42 -2.75 -9.76
CA VAL A 139 -11.43 -4.19 -9.46
C VAL A 139 -11.17 -4.97 -10.74
N PHE A 140 -10.07 -5.72 -10.76
CA PHE A 140 -9.83 -6.78 -11.72
C PHE A 140 -9.86 -8.15 -11.03
N ASN A 141 -10.72 -9.05 -11.51
CA ASN A 141 -10.81 -10.43 -11.03
C ASN A 141 -10.35 -11.40 -12.12
N ALA A 142 -9.27 -12.15 -11.85
CA ALA A 142 -8.67 -13.09 -12.80
C ALA A 142 -9.55 -14.31 -13.09
N THR A 143 -10.46 -14.64 -12.18
CA THR A 143 -11.44 -15.73 -12.31
C THR A 143 -12.55 -15.42 -13.32
N SER A 144 -12.85 -14.13 -13.56
CA SER A 144 -13.94 -13.70 -14.46
C SER A 144 -13.47 -12.98 -15.72
N THR A 145 -12.23 -12.50 -15.75
CA THR A 145 -11.73 -11.65 -16.84
C THR A 145 -10.30 -12.08 -17.22
N PRO A 146 -10.01 -12.32 -18.52
CA PRO A 146 -8.66 -12.65 -18.95
C PRO A 146 -7.67 -11.51 -18.67
N GLU A 147 -6.42 -11.83 -18.30
CA GLU A 147 -5.35 -10.83 -18.03
C GLU A 147 -5.12 -9.86 -19.19
N ALA A 148 -5.30 -10.30 -20.44
CA ALA A 148 -5.19 -9.44 -21.62
C ALA A 148 -6.21 -8.29 -21.67
N GLN A 149 -7.26 -8.36 -20.84
CA GLN A 149 -8.30 -7.34 -20.71
C GLN A 149 -8.19 -6.56 -19.40
N ARG A 150 -7.13 -6.77 -18.60
CA ARG A 150 -6.90 -6.01 -17.37
C ARG A 150 -6.61 -4.55 -17.71
N PRO A 151 -7.47 -3.60 -17.32
CA PRO A 151 -7.26 -2.20 -17.67
C PRO A 151 -6.07 -1.63 -16.88
N SER A 152 -5.48 -0.56 -17.40
CA SER A 152 -4.44 0.21 -16.73
C SER A 152 -4.68 1.69 -16.89
N VAL A 153 -4.18 2.46 -15.91
CA VAL A 153 -4.15 3.92 -15.99
C VAL A 153 -2.72 4.38 -16.13
N GLU A 154 -2.50 5.32 -17.04
CA GLU A 154 -1.21 5.97 -17.27
C GLU A 154 -1.02 7.15 -16.32
N PHE A 155 0.11 7.15 -15.62
CA PHE A 155 0.57 8.29 -14.82
C PHE A 155 1.80 8.90 -15.46
N THR A 156 1.73 10.20 -15.76
CA THR A 156 2.87 10.97 -16.24
C THR A 156 3.75 11.38 -15.07
N VAL A 157 5.01 10.98 -15.12
CA VAL A 157 6.04 11.35 -14.14
C VAL A 157 6.68 12.68 -14.58
N PRO A 158 6.76 13.71 -13.72
CA PRO A 158 7.43 14.96 -14.02
C PRO A 158 8.87 14.74 -14.52
N GLN A 159 9.28 15.49 -15.54
CA GLN A 159 10.57 15.31 -16.23
C GLN A 159 11.76 15.42 -15.29
N GLU A 160 11.63 16.22 -14.24
CA GLU A 160 12.62 16.44 -13.20
C GLU A 160 13.02 15.12 -12.50
N LEU A 161 12.06 14.20 -12.35
CA LEU A 161 12.21 12.95 -11.61
C LEU A 161 12.80 11.79 -12.42
N TRP A 162 12.90 11.92 -13.75
CA TRP A 162 13.49 10.88 -14.61
C TRP A 162 14.55 11.44 -15.56
N SER A 163 15.12 12.59 -15.20
CA SER A 163 16.24 13.21 -15.88
C SER A 163 17.55 12.42 -15.66
N LYS A 164 18.62 12.73 -16.42
CA LYS A 164 19.94 12.06 -16.25
C LYS A 164 20.49 12.10 -14.81
N ASN A 165 20.06 13.06 -14.01
CA ASN A 165 20.54 13.29 -12.65
C ASN A 165 19.60 12.72 -11.56
N CYS A 166 18.44 12.18 -11.93
CA CYS A 166 17.49 11.58 -10.98
C CYS A 166 17.10 10.19 -11.49
N LYS A 167 17.41 9.17 -10.69
CA LYS A 167 17.03 7.79 -10.99
C LYS A 167 15.78 7.46 -10.20
N VAL A 168 14.71 7.11 -10.90
CA VAL A 168 13.50 6.59 -10.27
C VAL A 168 13.34 5.12 -10.64
N SER A 169 13.22 4.29 -9.62
CA SER A 169 12.90 2.87 -9.77
C SER A 169 11.46 2.59 -9.41
N VAL A 170 10.82 1.75 -10.23
CA VAL A 170 9.44 1.33 -10.09
C VAL A 170 9.40 -0.06 -9.47
N ARG A 171 8.62 -0.21 -8.40
CA ARG A 171 8.33 -1.48 -7.71
C ARG A 171 6.83 -1.69 -7.65
N ARG A 172 6.37 -2.91 -7.91
CA ARG A 172 4.93 -3.22 -8.00
C ARG A 172 4.51 -4.14 -6.87
N LEU A 173 3.40 -3.81 -6.21
CA LEU A 173 2.62 -4.75 -5.43
C LEU A 173 1.46 -5.23 -6.31
N THR A 174 1.49 -6.50 -6.68
CA THR A 174 0.57 -7.06 -7.68
C THR A 174 0.27 -8.53 -7.39
N ALA A 175 -0.80 -9.03 -8.01
CA ALA A 175 -1.22 -10.43 -8.02
C ALA A 175 -2.05 -10.67 -9.28
N ALA A 176 -2.53 -11.91 -9.47
CA ALA A 176 -3.36 -12.27 -10.61
C ALA A 176 -4.67 -11.44 -10.66
N GLY A 177 -5.33 -11.21 -9.52
CA GLY A 177 -6.56 -10.40 -9.42
C GLY A 177 -6.83 -9.97 -7.99
N ALA A 178 -7.84 -9.13 -7.76
CA ALA A 178 -8.20 -8.63 -6.42
C ALA A 178 -8.74 -9.74 -5.50
N GLU A 179 -9.36 -10.77 -6.05
CA GLU A 179 -10.04 -11.84 -5.32
C GLU A 179 -9.09 -12.94 -4.82
N VAL A 180 -7.82 -12.93 -5.24
CA VAL A 180 -6.89 -14.01 -4.90
C VAL A 180 -6.35 -13.87 -3.48
N GLN A 181 -6.14 -15.00 -2.80
CA GLN A 181 -5.57 -15.04 -1.45
C GLN A 181 -4.05 -15.24 -1.46
N GLU A 182 -3.52 -15.74 -2.58
CA GLU A 182 -2.13 -16.18 -2.75
C GLU A 182 -1.51 -15.58 -4.03
N GLY A 183 -0.22 -15.82 -4.24
CA GLY A 183 0.50 -15.29 -5.41
C GLY A 183 0.69 -13.77 -5.39
N ILE A 184 0.50 -13.15 -4.22
CA ILE A 184 0.74 -11.71 -4.01
C ILE A 184 2.24 -11.49 -3.89
N ALA A 185 2.77 -10.55 -4.66
CA ALA A 185 4.18 -10.21 -4.63
C ALA A 185 4.39 -8.70 -4.57
N PHE A 186 5.42 -8.28 -3.84
CA PHE A 186 5.91 -6.91 -3.85
C PHE A 186 7.34 -6.86 -4.41
N ALA A 187 7.53 -6.08 -5.47
CA ALA A 187 8.79 -5.99 -6.22
C ALA A 187 9.32 -7.37 -6.65
N GLY A 188 8.43 -8.27 -7.10
CA GLY A 188 8.79 -9.64 -7.49
C GLY A 188 9.13 -10.59 -6.34
N ARG A 189 8.93 -10.19 -5.08
CA ARG A 189 9.24 -10.97 -3.89
C ARG A 189 7.99 -11.34 -3.10
N THR A 190 8.05 -12.48 -2.43
CA THR A 190 7.00 -12.98 -1.54
C THR A 190 7.54 -13.09 -0.11
N ILE A 191 6.64 -13.38 0.83
CA ILE A 191 7.01 -13.67 2.23
C ILE A 191 6.74 -15.15 2.49
N ALA A 192 7.73 -15.85 3.02
CA ALA A 192 7.59 -17.25 3.43
C ALA A 192 6.84 -17.34 4.79
N PRO A 193 6.31 -18.52 5.15
CA PRO A 193 5.61 -18.73 6.43
C PRO A 193 6.41 -18.37 7.69
N ASP A 194 7.74 -18.34 7.61
CA ASP A 194 8.64 -17.97 8.72
C ASP A 194 8.98 -16.46 8.75
N GLY A 195 8.44 -15.68 7.82
CA GLY A 195 8.67 -14.23 7.70
C GLY A 195 9.85 -13.86 6.81
N THR A 196 10.58 -14.83 6.26
CA THR A 196 11.69 -14.54 5.35
C THR A 196 11.18 -13.99 4.02
N ILE A 197 11.88 -12.97 3.50
CA ILE A 197 11.60 -12.45 2.15
C ILE A 197 12.20 -13.42 1.14
N ALA A 198 11.35 -13.95 0.25
CA ALA A 198 11.74 -14.90 -0.80
C ALA A 198 11.70 -14.25 -2.19
N GLY A 199 12.59 -14.70 -3.08
CA GLY A 199 12.71 -14.20 -4.45
C GLY A 199 13.70 -13.05 -4.60
N ARG A 200 13.85 -12.58 -5.85
CA ARG A 200 14.76 -11.47 -6.20
C ARG A 200 13.95 -10.18 -6.34
N GLU A 201 14.49 -9.08 -5.82
CA GLU A 201 13.87 -7.77 -6.02
C GLU A 201 13.94 -7.37 -7.50
N THR A 202 12.78 -7.02 -8.05
CA THR A 202 12.61 -6.46 -9.39
C THR A 202 12.39 -4.96 -9.28
N LYS A 203 13.23 -4.21 -9.99
CA LYS A 203 13.13 -2.76 -10.16
C LYS A 203 12.99 -2.45 -11.64
N GLU A 204 11.91 -1.78 -12.01
CA GLU A 204 11.67 -1.30 -13.37
C GLU A 204 12.19 0.14 -13.50
N SER A 205 12.59 0.55 -14.70
CA SER A 205 12.89 1.95 -15.01
C SER A 205 11.65 2.64 -15.56
N VAL A 206 11.49 3.93 -15.28
CA VAL A 206 10.48 4.75 -15.96
C VAL A 206 10.87 4.92 -17.42
N VAL A 207 9.98 4.55 -18.34
CA VAL A 207 10.20 4.67 -19.79
C VAL A 207 9.32 5.79 -20.32
N SER A 208 9.92 6.72 -21.07
CA SER A 208 9.21 7.87 -21.68
C SER A 208 8.40 8.71 -20.70
N GLY A 209 8.80 8.75 -19.42
CA GLY A 209 8.12 9.52 -18.38
C GLY A 209 6.73 8.99 -18.01
N VAL A 210 6.40 7.74 -18.33
CA VAL A 210 5.08 7.16 -18.03
C VAL A 210 5.22 5.91 -17.17
N VAL A 211 4.30 5.77 -16.21
CA VAL A 211 4.12 4.55 -15.42
C VAL A 211 2.66 4.09 -15.57
N ASN A 212 2.49 2.88 -16.08
CA ASN A 212 1.19 2.22 -16.14
C ASN A 212 0.89 1.51 -14.82
N VAL A 213 -0.30 1.72 -14.26
CA VAL A 213 -0.80 1.07 -13.05
C VAL A 213 -2.04 0.27 -13.40
N LYS A 214 -1.94 -1.05 -13.36
CA LYS A 214 -3.05 -1.95 -13.68
C LYS A 214 -4.18 -1.85 -12.64
N ALA A 215 -5.41 -2.18 -12.99
CA ALA A 215 -6.48 -2.40 -12.02
C ALA A 215 -6.05 -3.42 -10.95
N SER A 216 -6.45 -3.22 -9.69
CA SER A 216 -5.94 -3.97 -8.53
C SER A 216 -4.41 -3.98 -8.47
N GLU A 217 -3.74 -2.82 -8.51
CA GLU A 217 -2.28 -2.74 -8.42
C GLU A 217 -1.85 -1.52 -7.63
N VAL A 218 -0.71 -1.64 -6.95
CA VAL A 218 -0.02 -0.50 -6.34
C VAL A 218 1.38 -0.40 -6.90
N VAL A 219 1.78 0.80 -7.30
CA VAL A 219 3.12 1.09 -7.79
C VAL A 219 3.82 2.06 -6.85
N LEU A 220 5.02 1.67 -6.41
CA LEU A 220 5.94 2.49 -5.64
C LEU A 220 7.08 2.98 -6.55
N LEU A 221 7.13 4.28 -6.77
CA LEU A 221 8.26 4.96 -7.39
C LEU A 221 9.21 5.40 -6.26
N MET A 222 10.44 4.91 -6.27
CA MET A 222 11.48 5.32 -5.33
C MET A 222 12.49 6.20 -6.05
N LEU A 223 12.85 7.33 -5.46
CA LEU A 223 13.97 8.14 -5.91
C LEU A 223 15.27 7.52 -5.33
N ASP A 224 16.15 7.05 -6.22
CA ASP A 224 17.44 6.43 -5.90
C ASP A 224 18.60 7.45 -5.89
#